data_AF-A0AAU9FSU0-F1
#
_entry.id   AF-A0AAU9FSU0-F1
#
_cell.length_a   1.000
_cell.length_b   1.000
_cell.length_c   1.000
_cell.angle_alpha   90.00
_cell.angle_beta   90.00
_cell.angle_gamma   90.00
#
_symmetry.space_group_name_H-M   'P 1'
#
loop_
_entity.id
_entity.type
_entity.pdbx_description
1 polymer ?
#
loop_
_entity_poly.entity_id
_entity_poly.type
_entity_poly.pdbx_seq_one_letter_code
_entity_poly.pdbx_strand_id
1 'polypeptide(L)'
;MNTETEHTIVEILDSSEDEQESGYQSYQTENTTVEILDSSEDEQESGYQSVLEAATIICSSDDSEPEEDDRLLVGQDSEKMVEKFKLTIYREDLRRLAPGCWLNDNIINFYLCMIVERSEALGAPSVYAMSTFFTKKLLDGGGHAAVRRWTRHVDIFAYDLILVPVNQHLHWTLAVIDMAGQAITYYDSKAGENYQLLNALERYLCEEFEDKHGQPLDTSRWTKEHDATTPQQSNNDDCGVYLCLLAKHLTNQRGLRFRNTNIAEYRKIMMLEIYEKCLRG
;
A
#
# COMPACT_ATOMS: atom_id res chain seq x y z
N MET A 1 -12.58 -19.63 -14.76
CA MET A 1 -12.71 -18.20 -15.09
C MET A 1 -11.61 -17.39 -14.37
N ASN A 2 -10.37 -17.90 -14.29
CA ASN A 2 -9.39 -17.39 -13.29
C ASN A 2 -7.96 -17.17 -13.83
N THR A 3 -7.78 -17.03 -15.14
CA THR A 3 -6.42 -16.92 -15.74
C THR A 3 -5.98 -15.49 -16.01
N GLU A 4 -6.90 -14.54 -16.22
CA GLU A 4 -6.56 -13.13 -16.45
C GLU A 4 -6.30 -12.39 -15.12
N THR A 5 -7.10 -12.63 -14.07
CA THR A 5 -6.91 -12.06 -12.72
C THR A 5 -5.59 -12.48 -12.08
N GLU A 6 -5.21 -13.76 -12.22
CA GLU A 6 -3.88 -14.20 -11.77
C GLU A 6 -2.79 -13.51 -12.59
N HIS A 7 -2.95 -13.31 -13.90
CA HIS A 7 -1.94 -12.67 -14.74
C HIS A 7 -1.72 -11.19 -14.41
N THR A 8 -2.79 -10.40 -14.27
CA THR A 8 -2.69 -8.97 -13.90
C THR A 8 -2.07 -8.78 -12.52
N ILE A 9 -2.49 -9.58 -11.53
CA ILE A 9 -1.97 -9.45 -10.16
C ILE A 9 -0.54 -9.99 -10.05
N VAL A 10 -0.19 -11.01 -10.83
CA VAL A 10 1.19 -11.50 -10.98
C VAL A 10 2.10 -10.41 -11.55
N GLU A 11 1.62 -9.60 -12.49
CA GLU A 11 2.42 -8.53 -13.09
C GLU A 11 2.66 -7.34 -12.14
N ILE A 12 1.70 -7.02 -11.27
CA ILE A 12 1.86 -6.01 -10.20
C ILE A 12 3.06 -6.33 -9.28
N LEU A 13 3.42 -7.62 -9.18
CA LEU A 13 4.46 -8.11 -8.27
C LEU A 13 5.71 -8.63 -8.99
N ASP A 14 5.62 -9.05 -10.25
CA ASP A 14 6.81 -9.31 -11.08
C ASP A 14 7.61 -8.02 -11.33
N SER A 15 6.99 -6.84 -11.19
CA SER A 15 7.72 -5.56 -11.15
C SER A 15 8.65 -5.44 -9.94
N SER A 16 8.40 -6.20 -8.87
CA SER A 16 9.28 -6.31 -7.69
C SER A 16 10.37 -7.37 -7.87
N GLU A 17 10.25 -8.32 -8.80
CA GLU A 17 11.34 -9.28 -9.10
C GLU A 17 12.51 -8.61 -9.82
N ASP A 18 12.26 -7.55 -10.62
CA ASP A 18 13.30 -6.66 -11.16
C ASP A 18 14.10 -5.95 -10.04
N GLU A 19 13.67 -6.00 -8.77
CA GLU A 19 14.45 -5.54 -7.61
C GLU A 19 15.59 -6.49 -7.24
N GLN A 20 15.42 -7.81 -7.41
CA GLN A 20 16.44 -8.81 -7.02
C GLN A 20 17.70 -8.75 -7.90
N GLU A 21 17.58 -8.25 -9.14
CA GLU A 21 18.74 -7.97 -10.01
C GLU A 21 19.53 -6.71 -9.59
N SER A 22 18.98 -5.86 -8.72
CA SER A 22 19.59 -4.59 -8.31
C SER A 22 20.26 -4.57 -6.93
N GLY A 23 20.33 -5.72 -6.25
CA GLY A 23 21.22 -5.95 -5.12
C GLY A 23 20.71 -5.43 -3.77
N TYR A 24 20.23 -6.37 -2.95
CA TYR A 24 20.39 -6.27 -1.50
C TYR A 24 21.90 -6.31 -1.18
N GLN A 25 22.55 -5.15 -1.07
CA GLN A 25 23.83 -5.07 -0.39
C GLN A 25 23.57 -4.95 1.11
N SER A 26 23.84 -6.03 1.83
CA SER A 26 24.03 -5.97 3.28
C SER A 26 25.16 -4.99 3.60
N TYR A 27 24.85 -3.89 4.27
CA TYR A 27 25.90 -3.01 4.79
C TYR A 27 26.55 -3.68 6.00
N GLN A 28 27.78 -4.18 5.81
CA GLN A 28 28.75 -4.30 6.90
C GLN A 28 29.50 -2.97 6.96
N THR A 29 29.32 -2.20 8.03
CA THR A 29 30.12 -1.00 8.27
C THR A 29 31.22 -1.31 9.29
N GLU A 30 32.46 -1.38 8.80
CA GLU A 30 33.64 -1.28 9.65
C GLU A 30 33.85 0.18 10.09
N ASN A 31 34.03 0.35 11.40
CA ASN A 31 34.46 1.52 12.15
C ASN A 31 34.96 2.74 11.34
N THR A 32 34.21 3.84 11.40
CA THR A 32 34.76 5.21 11.53
C THR A 32 33.72 6.09 12.20
N THR A 33 34.06 6.61 13.39
CA THR A 33 33.23 7.49 14.19
C THR A 33 32.96 8.80 13.45
N VAL A 34 31.72 9.02 13.04
CA VAL A 34 31.18 10.35 12.72
C VAL A 34 29.93 10.50 13.58
N GLU A 35 29.98 11.42 14.54
CA GLU A 35 28.81 11.82 15.32
C GLU A 35 27.79 12.46 14.37
N ILE A 36 26.84 11.65 13.89
CA ILE A 36 25.56 12.08 13.35
C ILE A 36 24.55 11.70 14.43
N LEU A 37 23.84 12.70 14.95
CA LEU A 37 22.76 12.51 15.90
C LEU A 37 21.71 11.60 15.27
N ASP A 38 21.74 10.35 15.69
CA ASP A 38 20.82 9.29 15.34
C ASP A 38 19.47 9.57 16.00
N SER A 39 18.43 9.65 15.17
CA SER A 39 17.02 9.74 15.58
C SER A 39 16.19 8.71 14.82
N SER A 40 16.83 7.73 14.18
CA SER A 40 16.20 6.79 13.25
C SER A 40 16.08 5.36 13.76
N GLU A 41 16.86 4.95 14.75
CA GLU A 41 16.76 3.63 15.38
C GLU A 41 15.58 3.56 16.40
N ASP A 42 15.29 4.67 17.10
CA ASP A 42 14.29 4.73 18.17
C ASP A 42 12.84 4.45 17.69
N GLU A 43 12.47 4.85 16.46
CA GLU A 43 11.09 4.72 15.97
C GLU A 43 10.76 3.30 15.49
N GLN A 44 11.74 2.58 14.92
CA GLN A 44 11.55 1.17 14.55
C GLN A 44 11.49 0.28 15.79
N GLU A 45 12.35 0.52 16.79
CA GLU A 45 12.35 -0.21 18.05
C GLU A 45 11.06 0.01 18.86
N SER A 46 10.52 1.24 18.84
CA SER A 46 9.19 1.57 19.39
C SER A 46 8.06 0.75 18.74
N GLY A 47 8.11 0.55 17.42
CA GLY A 47 7.15 -0.29 16.70
C GLY A 47 7.23 -1.76 17.11
N TYR A 48 8.44 -2.33 17.23
CA TYR A 48 8.62 -3.71 17.71
C TYR A 48 8.22 -3.88 19.17
N GLN A 49 8.53 -2.90 20.02
CA GLN A 49 8.16 -2.91 21.43
C GLN A 49 6.63 -2.82 21.59
N SER A 50 5.95 -2.01 20.77
CA SER A 50 4.49 -1.96 20.71
C SER A 50 3.88 -3.30 20.25
N VAL A 51 4.49 -3.97 19.26
CA VAL A 51 4.08 -5.31 18.82
C VAL A 51 4.19 -6.33 19.96
N LEU A 52 5.31 -6.32 20.69
CA LEU A 52 5.55 -7.21 21.83
C LEU A 52 4.61 -6.91 23.00
N GLU A 53 4.34 -5.64 23.29
CA GLU A 53 3.41 -5.21 24.33
C GLU A 53 1.96 -5.57 23.98
N ALA A 54 1.52 -5.36 22.73
CA ALA A 54 0.21 -5.77 22.25
C ALA A 54 0.03 -7.30 22.38
N ALA A 55 1.03 -8.09 21.94
CA ALA A 55 1.01 -9.54 22.10
C ALA A 55 0.98 -9.99 23.58
N THR A 56 1.62 -9.23 24.47
CA THR A 56 1.67 -9.50 25.91
C THR A 56 0.37 -9.12 26.63
N ILE A 57 -0.27 -8.00 26.24
CA ILE A 57 -1.56 -7.55 26.78
C ILE A 57 -2.66 -8.55 26.42
N ILE A 58 -2.71 -9.02 25.16
CA ILE A 58 -3.66 -10.04 24.70
C ILE A 58 -3.52 -11.35 25.49
N CYS A 59 -2.31 -11.69 25.95
CA CYS A 59 -2.07 -12.89 26.75
C CYS A 59 -2.41 -12.73 28.25
N SER A 60 -2.72 -11.54 28.75
CA SER A 60 -2.76 -11.27 30.21
C SER A 60 -4.08 -10.73 30.78
N SER A 61 -5.13 -10.53 29.99
CA SER A 61 -6.42 -10.07 30.50
C SER A 61 -7.62 -10.94 30.08
N ASP A 62 -8.23 -11.55 31.11
CA ASP A 62 -9.58 -12.11 31.23
C ASP A 62 -9.84 -13.55 30.77
N ASP A 63 -10.57 -14.31 31.60
CA ASP A 63 -10.97 -15.74 31.44
C ASP A 63 -11.99 -15.96 30.29
N SER A 64 -12.14 -14.99 29.38
CA SER A 64 -12.94 -15.10 28.15
C SER A 64 -12.11 -15.70 27.03
N GLU A 65 -12.69 -16.61 26.22
CA GLU A 65 -12.01 -17.06 25.01
C GLU A 65 -11.65 -15.84 24.13
N PRO A 66 -10.39 -15.73 23.67
CA PRO A 66 -9.98 -14.61 22.83
C PRO A 66 -10.87 -14.55 21.59
N GLU A 67 -11.23 -13.33 21.17
CA GLU A 67 -11.93 -13.11 19.90
C GLU A 67 -11.12 -13.77 18.76
N GLU A 68 -11.80 -14.19 17.68
CA GLU A 68 -11.19 -15.02 16.63
C GLU A 68 -9.94 -14.36 15.99
N ASP A 69 -9.92 -13.04 15.94
CA ASP A 69 -8.81 -12.20 15.48
C ASP A 69 -7.60 -12.24 16.42
N ASP A 70 -7.80 -12.23 17.74
CA ASP A 70 -6.71 -12.28 18.72
C ASP A 70 -5.93 -13.61 18.63
N ARG A 71 -6.61 -14.70 18.25
CA ARG A 71 -5.97 -16.01 18.00
C ARG A 71 -5.03 -16.00 16.79
N LEU A 72 -5.27 -15.11 15.81
CA LEU A 72 -4.41 -14.94 14.64
C LEU A 72 -3.07 -14.27 14.98
N LEU A 73 -2.93 -13.72 16.19
CA LEU A 73 -1.69 -13.08 16.64
C LEU A 73 -0.78 -13.99 17.47
N VAL A 74 -1.31 -15.12 17.98
CA VAL A 74 -0.59 -16.06 18.84
C VAL A 74 0.08 -17.17 18.03
N GLY A 75 1.41 -17.27 18.09
CA GLY A 75 2.18 -18.30 17.38
C GLY A 75 3.59 -17.83 17.01
N GLN A 76 4.24 -18.57 16.12
CA GLN A 76 5.58 -18.22 15.63
C GLN A 76 5.49 -17.19 14.50
N ASP A 77 6.39 -16.21 14.51
CA ASP A 77 6.45 -15.09 13.56
C ASP A 77 6.54 -15.57 12.10
N SER A 78 7.37 -16.58 11.86
CA SER A 78 7.61 -17.18 10.54
C SER A 78 6.51 -18.14 10.07
N GLU A 79 5.42 -18.29 10.83
CA GLU A 79 4.30 -19.11 10.43
C GLU A 79 3.58 -18.47 9.24
N LYS A 80 3.44 -19.22 8.14
CA LYS A 80 2.65 -18.79 6.99
C LYS A 80 1.17 -18.78 7.34
N MET A 81 0.55 -17.61 7.29
CA MET A 81 -0.87 -17.43 7.59
C MET A 81 -1.73 -17.49 6.33
N VAL A 82 -1.30 -16.80 5.28
CA VAL A 82 -2.03 -16.69 4.01
C VAL A 82 -1.05 -16.66 2.85
N GLU A 83 -1.44 -17.24 1.72
CA GLU A 83 -0.72 -17.12 0.45
C GLU A 83 -1.73 -16.91 -0.68
N LYS A 84 -1.56 -15.84 -1.43
CA LYS A 84 -2.37 -15.46 -2.61
C LYS A 84 -1.61 -14.40 -3.39
N PHE A 85 -1.90 -14.24 -4.68
CA PHE A 85 -1.31 -13.16 -5.47
C PHE A 85 0.23 -13.26 -5.59
N LYS A 86 0.84 -14.44 -5.44
CA LYS A 86 2.31 -14.61 -5.22
C LYS A 86 2.88 -13.90 -3.97
N LEU A 87 2.03 -13.35 -3.11
CA LEU A 87 2.40 -12.83 -1.81
C LEU A 87 2.12 -13.87 -0.73
N THR A 88 3.02 -13.88 0.26
CA THR A 88 2.88 -14.71 1.44
C THR A 88 2.83 -13.80 2.66
N ILE A 89 1.74 -13.89 3.41
CA ILE A 89 1.55 -13.17 4.67
C ILE A 89 1.94 -14.11 5.81
N TYR A 90 2.95 -13.72 6.55
CA TYR A 90 3.40 -14.40 7.76
C TYR A 90 2.69 -13.84 8.98
N ARG A 91 2.82 -14.53 10.13
CA ARG A 91 2.18 -14.08 11.38
C ARG A 91 2.73 -12.73 11.83
N GLU A 92 4.02 -12.49 11.63
CA GLU A 92 4.62 -11.17 11.89
C GLU A 92 3.99 -10.03 11.08
N ASP A 93 3.56 -10.30 9.84
CA ASP A 93 2.85 -9.32 9.01
C ASP A 93 1.47 -9.04 9.62
N LEU A 94 0.71 -10.08 10.01
CA LEU A 94 -0.61 -9.89 10.64
C LEU A 94 -0.52 -9.11 11.96
N ARG A 95 0.57 -9.27 12.72
CA ARG A 95 0.80 -8.48 13.95
C ARG A 95 0.95 -6.98 13.67
N ARG A 96 1.33 -6.57 12.45
CA ARG A 96 1.34 -5.15 12.08
C ARG A 96 -0.06 -4.52 12.07
N LEU A 97 -1.12 -5.34 12.03
CA LEU A 97 -2.49 -4.87 12.17
C LEU A 97 -2.92 -4.69 13.63
N ALA A 98 -2.12 -5.10 14.63
CA ALA A 98 -2.43 -4.80 16.02
C ALA A 98 -2.47 -3.28 16.28
N PRO A 99 -3.22 -2.80 17.30
CA PRO A 99 -3.25 -1.39 17.67
C PRO A 99 -1.85 -0.83 17.94
N GLY A 100 -1.58 0.40 17.49
CA GLY A 100 -0.28 1.06 17.66
C GLY A 100 0.81 0.63 16.68
N CYS A 101 0.58 -0.42 15.89
CA CYS A 101 1.58 -0.94 14.96
C CYS A 101 1.47 -0.32 13.57
N TRP A 102 2.61 -0.09 12.92
CA TRP A 102 2.67 0.41 11.55
C TRP A 102 2.55 -0.73 10.54
N LEU A 103 1.66 -0.55 9.56
CA LEU A 103 1.56 -1.49 8.44
C LEU A 103 2.86 -1.47 7.62
N ASN A 104 3.24 -2.66 7.12
CA ASN A 104 4.36 -2.82 6.21
C ASN A 104 3.89 -2.92 4.74
N ASP A 105 4.86 -2.94 3.83
CA ASP A 105 4.64 -3.10 2.40
C ASP A 105 3.84 -4.37 2.06
N ASN A 106 4.12 -5.49 2.72
CA ASN A 106 3.50 -6.78 2.42
C ASN A 106 1.98 -6.75 2.66
N ILE A 107 1.55 -6.20 3.81
CA ILE A 107 0.13 -6.02 4.14
C ILE A 107 -0.55 -5.08 3.15
N ILE A 108 0.07 -3.95 2.81
CA ILE A 108 -0.53 -2.96 1.89
C ILE A 108 -0.66 -3.53 0.49
N ASN A 109 0.40 -4.10 -0.08
CA ASN A 109 0.37 -4.72 -1.40
C ASN A 109 -0.69 -5.83 -1.48
N PHE A 110 -0.76 -6.70 -0.46
CA PHE A 110 -1.76 -7.77 -0.40
C PHE A 110 -3.18 -7.21 -0.37
N TYR A 111 -3.41 -6.17 0.44
CA TYR A 111 -4.73 -5.56 0.57
C TYR A 111 -5.17 -4.85 -0.71
N LEU A 112 -4.27 -4.14 -1.38
CA LEU A 112 -4.54 -3.54 -2.69
C LEU A 112 -4.85 -4.59 -3.77
N CYS A 113 -4.16 -5.74 -3.76
CA CYS A 113 -4.48 -6.85 -4.65
C CYS A 113 -5.90 -7.40 -4.41
N MET A 114 -6.33 -7.51 -3.15
CA MET A 114 -7.73 -7.88 -2.84
C MET A 114 -8.73 -6.85 -3.36
N ILE A 115 -8.39 -5.56 -3.34
CA ILE A 115 -9.24 -4.48 -3.88
C ILE A 115 -9.37 -4.61 -5.40
N VAL A 116 -8.27 -4.89 -6.10
CA VAL A 116 -8.26 -5.13 -7.55
C VAL A 116 -9.14 -6.34 -7.90
N GLU A 117 -8.91 -7.49 -7.25
CA GLU A 117 -9.70 -8.71 -7.48
C GLU A 117 -11.21 -8.49 -7.22
N ARG A 118 -11.56 -7.77 -6.15
CA ARG A 118 -12.96 -7.43 -5.87
C ARG A 118 -13.55 -6.55 -6.98
N SER A 119 -12.80 -5.56 -7.47
CA SER A 119 -13.29 -4.62 -8.47
C SER A 119 -13.52 -5.32 -9.82
N GLU A 120 -12.63 -6.24 -10.20
CA GLU A 120 -12.84 -7.14 -11.35
C GLU A 120 -14.09 -8.01 -11.19
N ALA A 121 -14.28 -8.63 -10.01
CA ALA A 121 -15.43 -9.49 -9.75
C ALA A 121 -16.78 -8.73 -9.77
N LEU A 122 -16.78 -7.44 -9.41
CA LEU A 122 -17.94 -6.56 -9.49
C LEU A 122 -18.15 -5.96 -10.89
N GLY A 123 -17.13 -5.99 -11.75
CA GLY A 123 -17.17 -5.58 -13.15
C GLY A 123 -17.01 -4.08 -13.42
N ALA A 124 -16.95 -3.23 -12.39
CA ALA A 124 -16.58 -1.82 -12.50
C ALA A 124 -16.40 -1.18 -11.11
N PRO A 125 -15.52 -0.16 -10.96
CA PRO A 125 -14.53 0.29 -11.96
C PRO A 125 -13.44 -0.76 -12.16
N SER A 126 -12.78 -0.76 -13.32
CA SER A 126 -11.53 -1.50 -13.52
C SER A 126 -10.40 -0.80 -12.77
N VAL A 127 -9.61 -1.54 -12.00
CA VAL A 127 -8.60 -0.98 -11.09
C VAL A 127 -7.26 -1.67 -11.31
N TYR A 128 -6.20 -0.88 -11.43
CA TYR A 128 -4.83 -1.33 -11.34
C TYR A 128 -4.18 -0.78 -10.05
N ALA A 129 -3.30 -1.53 -9.41
CA ALA A 129 -2.55 -1.06 -8.25
C ALA A 129 -1.06 -1.16 -8.53
N MET A 130 -0.33 -0.07 -8.31
CA MET A 130 1.14 -0.09 -8.31
C MET A 130 1.65 -0.72 -7.01
N SER A 131 2.81 -1.37 -7.09
CA SER A 131 3.57 -1.81 -5.90
C SER A 131 3.97 -0.62 -5.01
N THR A 132 4.03 -0.81 -3.70
CA THR A 132 4.51 0.19 -2.71
C THR A 132 5.92 0.73 -2.98
N PHE A 133 6.73 -0.01 -3.74
CA PHE A 133 8.10 0.38 -4.10
C PHE A 133 8.16 1.30 -5.34
N PHE A 134 7.07 1.40 -6.11
CA PHE A 134 7.02 2.14 -7.38
C PHE A 134 7.41 3.60 -7.21
N THR A 135 6.79 4.31 -6.27
CA THR A 135 7.02 5.75 -6.09
C THR A 135 8.47 6.06 -5.72
N LYS A 136 9.06 5.25 -4.84
CA LYS A 136 10.47 5.39 -4.47
C LYS A 136 11.37 5.20 -5.69
N LYS A 137 11.16 4.13 -6.46
CA LYS A 137 11.95 3.84 -7.67
C LYS A 137 11.77 4.92 -8.74
N LEU A 138 10.56 5.45 -8.91
CA LEU A 138 10.26 6.52 -9.87
C LEU A 138 10.99 7.81 -9.50
N LEU A 139 10.92 8.23 -8.23
CA LEU A 139 11.47 9.51 -7.79
C LEU A 139 13.00 9.46 -7.64
N ASP A 140 13.53 8.40 -7.05
CA ASP A 140 14.96 8.29 -6.71
C ASP A 140 15.77 7.58 -7.79
N GLY A 141 15.12 6.73 -8.61
CA GLY A 141 15.78 5.88 -9.61
C GLY A 141 16.02 6.54 -10.97
N GLY A 142 15.58 7.78 -11.17
CA GLY A 142 15.77 8.52 -12.43
C GLY A 142 14.54 8.60 -13.33
N GLY A 143 13.33 8.54 -12.78
CA GLY A 143 12.08 8.69 -13.55
C GLY A 143 11.63 7.41 -14.23
N HIS A 144 10.87 7.54 -15.34
CA HIS A 144 10.29 6.42 -16.07
C HIS A 144 11.30 5.34 -16.44
N ALA A 145 12.52 5.71 -16.85
CA ALA A 145 13.56 4.76 -17.22
C ALA A 145 13.84 3.69 -16.14
N ALA A 146 13.67 4.04 -14.85
CA ALA A 146 13.90 3.16 -13.71
C ALA A 146 12.78 2.13 -13.49
N VAL A 147 11.57 2.44 -13.97
CA VAL A 147 10.34 1.67 -13.77
C VAL A 147 9.70 1.21 -15.08
N ARG A 148 10.29 1.50 -16.24
CA ARG A 148 9.76 1.22 -17.59
C ARG A 148 9.35 -0.24 -17.82
N ARG A 149 10.00 -1.18 -17.13
CA ARG A 149 9.72 -2.62 -17.24
C ARG A 149 8.60 -3.10 -16.31
N TRP A 150 8.18 -2.29 -15.35
CA TRP A 150 7.22 -2.68 -14.32
C TRP A 150 5.83 -2.95 -14.91
N THR A 151 5.53 -2.31 -16.03
CA THR A 151 4.27 -2.39 -16.79
C THR A 151 4.50 -3.01 -18.17
N ARG A 152 5.54 -3.86 -18.34
CA ARG A 152 5.91 -4.43 -19.65
C ARG A 152 4.86 -5.35 -20.27
N HIS A 153 3.94 -5.88 -19.47
CA HIS A 153 2.92 -6.84 -19.90
C HIS A 153 1.48 -6.34 -19.67
N VAL A 154 1.32 -5.15 -19.10
CA VAL A 154 0.01 -4.53 -18.82
C VAL A 154 -0.10 -3.17 -19.48
N ASP A 155 -1.24 -2.91 -20.12
CA ASP A 155 -1.62 -1.55 -20.54
C ASP A 155 -2.39 -0.87 -19.40
N ILE A 156 -1.69 -0.08 -18.58
CA ILE A 156 -2.30 0.61 -17.43
C ILE A 156 -3.34 1.66 -17.85
N PHE A 157 -3.35 2.10 -19.12
CA PHE A 157 -4.31 3.06 -19.66
C PHE A 157 -5.66 2.43 -20.02
N ALA A 158 -5.76 1.10 -19.95
CA ALA A 158 -7.02 0.36 -20.12
C ALA A 158 -7.87 0.28 -18.84
N TYR A 159 -7.34 0.74 -17.70
CA TYR A 159 -8.03 0.74 -16.41
C TYR A 159 -8.69 2.09 -16.12
N ASP A 160 -9.79 2.07 -15.38
CA ASP A 160 -10.48 3.31 -14.98
C ASP A 160 -9.69 4.04 -13.88
N LEU A 161 -9.17 3.28 -12.91
CA LEU A 161 -8.41 3.80 -11.76
C LEU A 161 -7.05 3.13 -11.63
N ILE A 162 -6.01 3.91 -11.36
CA ILE A 162 -4.71 3.42 -10.90
C ILE A 162 -4.48 3.89 -9.47
N LEU A 163 -4.30 2.93 -8.57
CA LEU A 163 -3.92 3.16 -7.18
C LEU A 163 -2.39 3.18 -7.07
N VAL A 164 -1.85 4.24 -6.48
CA VAL A 164 -0.41 4.40 -6.27
C VAL A 164 -0.16 4.58 -4.77
N PRO A 165 0.16 3.50 -4.02
CA PRO A 165 0.58 3.62 -2.63
C PRO A 165 1.94 4.33 -2.55
N VAL A 166 2.07 5.24 -1.59
CA VAL A 166 3.25 6.09 -1.41
C VAL A 166 3.80 5.87 -0.01
N ASN A 167 5.07 5.49 0.08
CA ASN A 167 5.82 5.47 1.33
C ASN A 167 6.92 6.54 1.29
N GLN A 168 6.74 7.63 2.02
CA GLN A 168 7.76 8.67 2.15
C GLN A 168 7.85 9.11 3.61
N HIS A 169 9.08 9.22 4.12
CA HIS A 169 9.35 9.70 5.48
C HIS A 169 8.51 8.99 6.57
N LEU A 170 8.42 7.66 6.48
CA LEU A 170 7.66 6.82 7.43
C LEU A 170 6.15 7.16 7.48
N HIS A 171 5.60 7.63 6.37
CA HIS A 171 4.19 7.98 6.25
C HIS A 171 3.59 7.38 4.99
N TRP A 172 2.49 6.65 5.16
CA TRP A 172 1.74 6.02 4.09
C TRP A 172 0.66 6.97 3.57
N THR A 173 0.68 7.24 2.27
CA THR A 173 -0.34 8.02 1.57
C THR A 173 -0.74 7.36 0.26
N LEU A 174 -1.81 7.85 -0.36
CA LEU A 174 -2.34 7.29 -1.61
C LEU A 174 -2.40 8.39 -2.67
N ALA A 175 -1.85 8.13 -3.85
CA ALA A 175 -2.26 8.84 -5.05
C ALA A 175 -3.20 7.96 -5.88
N VAL A 176 -4.22 8.56 -6.48
CA VAL A 176 -5.13 7.88 -7.42
C VAL A 176 -5.12 8.63 -8.73
N ILE A 177 -4.93 7.89 -9.81
CA ILE A 177 -5.07 8.39 -11.18
C ILE A 177 -6.43 7.91 -11.70
N ASP A 178 -7.33 8.85 -11.98
CA ASP A 178 -8.62 8.62 -12.60
C ASP A 178 -8.50 8.91 -14.10
N MET A 179 -8.50 7.86 -14.92
CA MET A 179 -8.36 7.97 -16.37
C MET A 179 -9.58 8.62 -17.02
N ALA A 180 -10.78 8.35 -16.49
CA ALA A 180 -12.03 8.91 -17.02
C ALA A 180 -12.20 10.38 -16.60
N GLY A 181 -11.89 10.69 -15.35
CA GLY A 181 -11.88 12.05 -14.79
C GLY A 181 -10.70 12.90 -15.25
N GLN A 182 -9.66 12.27 -15.82
CA GLN A 182 -8.39 12.92 -16.17
C GLN A 182 -7.79 13.66 -14.97
N ALA A 183 -7.71 12.98 -13.82
CA ALA A 183 -7.29 13.58 -12.56
C ALA A 183 -6.22 12.74 -11.87
N ILE A 184 -5.24 13.40 -11.25
CA ILE A 184 -4.28 12.79 -10.32
C ILE A 184 -4.52 13.41 -8.95
N THR A 185 -5.11 12.65 -8.05
CA THR A 185 -5.50 13.13 -6.72
C THR A 185 -4.64 12.47 -5.64
N TYR A 186 -4.06 13.29 -4.76
CA TYR A 186 -3.30 12.85 -3.58
C TYR A 186 -4.18 12.89 -2.34
N TYR A 187 -4.19 11.80 -1.59
CA TYR A 187 -4.95 11.63 -0.35
C TYR A 187 -3.98 11.41 0.81
N ASP A 188 -4.13 12.23 1.85
CA ASP A 188 -3.26 12.24 3.02
C ASP A 188 -4.07 12.40 4.30
N SER A 189 -3.99 11.40 5.18
CA SER A 189 -4.61 11.40 6.50
C SER A 189 -3.96 12.35 7.51
N LYS A 190 -2.89 13.05 7.14
CA LYS A 190 -2.28 14.16 7.90
C LYS A 190 -2.35 15.50 7.16
N ALA A 191 -3.15 15.59 6.08
CA ALA A 191 -3.37 16.80 5.28
C ALA A 191 -2.08 17.40 4.71
N GLY A 192 -1.09 16.55 4.41
CA GLY A 192 0.09 16.93 3.66
C GLY A 192 -0.19 17.13 2.17
N GLU A 193 0.69 17.89 1.52
CA GLU A 193 0.67 18.11 0.08
C GLU A 193 1.92 17.51 -0.54
N ASN A 194 1.79 17.00 -1.77
CA ASN A 194 2.91 16.39 -2.51
C ASN A 194 2.90 16.75 -4.00
N TYR A 195 3.19 18.01 -4.32
CA TYR A 195 3.24 18.49 -5.71
C TYR A 195 4.35 17.80 -6.53
N GLN A 196 5.47 17.45 -5.90
CA GLN A 196 6.56 16.74 -6.56
C GLN A 196 6.10 15.40 -7.10
N LEU A 197 5.40 14.61 -6.28
CA LEU A 197 4.83 13.34 -6.69
C LEU A 197 3.81 13.52 -7.82
N LEU A 198 2.86 14.44 -7.68
CA LEU A 198 1.83 14.64 -8.71
C LEU A 198 2.43 15.01 -10.07
N ASN A 199 3.46 15.86 -10.09
CA ASN A 199 4.21 16.19 -11.31
C ASN A 199 5.00 14.98 -11.86
N ALA A 200 5.57 14.15 -10.98
CA ALA A 200 6.29 12.95 -11.37
C ALA A 200 5.35 11.90 -11.98
N LEU A 201 4.15 11.74 -11.43
CA LEU A 201 3.13 10.83 -11.95
C LEU A 201 2.59 11.28 -13.30
N GLU A 202 2.29 12.57 -13.48
CA GLU A 202 1.89 13.09 -14.79
C GLU A 202 2.97 12.83 -15.85
N ARG A 203 4.24 13.14 -15.53
CA ARG A 203 5.35 12.86 -16.44
C ARG A 203 5.50 11.37 -16.73
N TYR A 204 5.38 10.52 -15.71
CA TYR A 204 5.41 9.07 -15.87
C TYR A 204 4.33 8.61 -16.86
N LEU A 205 3.10 9.11 -16.74
CA LEU A 205 2.01 8.76 -17.67
C LEU A 205 2.31 9.17 -19.11
N CYS A 206 2.87 10.36 -19.33
CA CYS A 206 3.29 10.79 -20.67
C CYS A 206 4.38 9.89 -21.26
N GLU A 207 5.43 9.61 -20.47
CA GLU A 207 6.58 8.79 -20.89
C GLU A 207 6.17 7.32 -21.12
N GLU A 208 5.29 6.78 -20.26
CA GLU A 208 4.77 5.42 -20.35
C GLU A 208 3.83 5.24 -21.55
N PHE A 209 2.92 6.19 -21.80
CA PHE A 209 2.04 6.13 -22.97
C PHE A 209 2.82 6.23 -24.28
N GLU A 210 3.83 7.10 -24.34
CA GLU A 210 4.72 7.20 -25.50
C GLU A 210 5.51 5.89 -25.71
N ASP A 211 6.00 5.27 -24.63
CA ASP A 211 6.71 3.99 -24.70
C ASP A 211 5.84 2.83 -25.19
N LYS A 212 4.58 2.74 -24.72
CA LYS A 212 3.69 1.61 -25.04
C LYS A 212 2.86 1.81 -26.30
N HIS A 213 2.46 3.04 -26.61
CA HIS A 213 1.55 3.34 -27.72
C HIS A 213 2.23 4.12 -28.87
N GLY A 214 3.47 4.58 -28.69
CA GLY A 214 4.26 5.24 -29.74
C GLY A 214 3.77 6.65 -30.12
N GLN A 215 2.96 7.27 -29.27
CA GLN A 215 2.40 8.61 -29.46
C GLN A 215 2.27 9.33 -28.11
N PRO A 216 2.29 10.68 -28.09
CA PRO A 216 2.19 11.42 -26.83
C PRO A 216 0.78 11.34 -26.22
N LEU A 217 0.73 11.28 -24.88
CA LEU A 217 -0.49 11.49 -24.12
C LEU A 217 -0.73 12.99 -23.94
N ASP A 218 -1.94 13.47 -24.27
CA ASP A 218 -2.33 14.85 -23.99
C ASP A 218 -2.86 14.97 -22.56
N THR A 219 -2.03 15.49 -21.65
CA THR A 219 -2.41 15.77 -20.27
C THR A 219 -2.82 17.24 -20.03
N SER A 220 -2.97 18.05 -21.08
CA SER A 220 -3.21 19.51 -20.93
C SER A 220 -4.50 19.87 -20.18
N ARG A 221 -5.46 18.95 -20.11
CA ARG A 221 -6.73 19.09 -19.39
C ARG A 221 -6.77 18.37 -18.05
N TRP A 222 -5.70 17.65 -17.71
CA TRP A 222 -5.69 16.85 -16.50
C TRP A 222 -5.58 17.74 -15.27
N THR A 223 -6.28 17.37 -14.20
CA THR A 223 -6.18 18.05 -12.92
C THR A 223 -5.20 17.33 -11.99
N LYS A 224 -4.53 18.10 -11.15
CA LYS A 224 -3.67 17.61 -10.06
C LYS A 224 -4.20 18.20 -8.78
N GLU A 225 -4.62 17.34 -7.86
CA GLU A 225 -5.41 17.74 -6.70
C GLU A 225 -4.87 17.12 -5.42
N HIS A 226 -5.03 17.84 -4.31
CA HIS A 226 -4.87 17.30 -2.96
C HIS A 226 -6.26 17.26 -2.33
N ASP A 227 -6.74 16.08 -1.96
CA ASP A 227 -8.09 15.93 -1.46
C ASP A 227 -8.22 16.53 -0.05
N ALA A 228 -8.89 17.67 0.04
CA ALA A 228 -9.17 18.35 1.31
C ALA A 228 -10.26 17.66 2.15
N THR A 229 -10.93 16.64 1.60
CA THR A 229 -12.02 15.93 2.29
C THR A 229 -11.57 14.63 2.96
N THR A 230 -10.30 14.27 2.81
CA THR A 230 -9.71 13.06 3.38
C THR A 230 -9.88 13.08 4.91
N PRO A 231 -10.48 12.04 5.51
CA PRO A 231 -10.51 11.91 6.96
C PRO A 231 -9.11 11.94 7.55
N GLN A 232 -8.93 12.72 8.61
CA GLN A 232 -7.62 12.93 9.23
C GLN A 232 -7.41 11.94 10.38
N GLN A 233 -6.21 11.37 10.47
CA GLN A 233 -5.80 10.55 11.61
C GLN A 233 -5.42 11.43 12.81
N SER A 234 -5.56 10.88 14.01
CA SER A 234 -5.20 11.58 15.26
C SER A 234 -3.91 11.08 15.91
N ASN A 235 -3.33 10.00 15.37
CA ASN A 235 -2.09 9.37 15.84
C ASN A 235 -1.05 9.32 14.70
N ASN A 236 0.05 8.57 14.90
CA ASN A 236 1.11 8.42 13.90
C ASN A 236 1.17 7.03 13.25
N ASP A 237 0.36 6.06 13.69
CA ASP A 237 0.47 4.65 13.31
C ASP A 237 -0.61 4.16 12.35
N ASP A 238 -1.70 4.92 12.16
CA ASP A 238 -2.84 4.50 11.34
C ASP A 238 -2.74 4.89 9.86
N CYS A 239 -1.67 5.56 9.41
CA CYS A 239 -1.58 6.07 8.03
C CYS A 239 -1.76 4.97 6.97
N GLY A 240 -1.19 3.78 7.19
CA GLY A 240 -1.37 2.62 6.30
C GLY A 240 -2.81 2.07 6.28
N VAL A 241 -3.52 2.15 7.42
CA VAL A 241 -4.93 1.76 7.51
C VAL A 241 -5.79 2.76 6.75
N TYR A 242 -5.54 4.06 6.91
CA TYR A 242 -6.24 5.10 6.15
C TYR A 242 -6.01 4.95 4.63
N LEU A 243 -4.78 4.69 4.19
CA LEU A 243 -4.46 4.39 2.78
C LEU A 243 -5.35 3.25 2.25
N CYS A 244 -5.38 2.11 2.94
CA CYS A 244 -6.16 0.94 2.54
C CYS A 244 -7.67 1.22 2.52
N LEU A 245 -8.17 1.93 3.53
CA LEU A 245 -9.58 2.31 3.64
C LEU A 245 -10.00 3.24 2.50
N LEU A 246 -9.21 4.28 2.22
CA LEU A 246 -9.42 5.22 1.12
C LEU A 246 -9.47 4.48 -0.22
N ALA A 247 -8.46 3.65 -0.51
CA ALA A 247 -8.42 2.81 -1.70
C ALA A 247 -9.69 1.94 -1.83
N LYS A 248 -10.09 1.28 -0.74
CA LYS A 248 -11.29 0.42 -0.70
C LYS A 248 -12.58 1.18 -1.00
N HIS A 249 -12.71 2.43 -0.55
CA HIS A 249 -13.91 3.25 -0.74
C HIS A 249 -13.97 3.89 -2.12
N LEU A 250 -12.86 4.48 -2.57
CA LEU A 250 -12.76 5.13 -3.89
C LEU A 250 -13.09 4.13 -5.01
N THR A 251 -12.65 2.88 -4.87
CA THR A 251 -12.92 1.80 -5.83
C THR A 251 -14.30 1.14 -5.67
N ASN A 252 -15.04 1.42 -4.59
CA ASN A 252 -16.41 0.88 -4.39
C ASN A 252 -17.50 1.86 -4.87
N GLN A 253 -17.12 3.00 -5.47
CA GLN A 253 -18.02 4.08 -5.91
C GLN A 253 -18.99 4.59 -4.82
N ARG A 254 -18.70 4.30 -3.54
CA ARG A 254 -19.41 4.84 -2.39
C ARG A 254 -18.60 6.06 -1.93
N GLY A 255 -19.17 7.26 -2.05
CA GLY A 255 -18.50 8.49 -1.64
C GLY A 255 -17.89 8.40 -0.24
N LEU A 256 -16.82 9.15 0.01
CA LEU A 256 -16.03 9.15 1.26
C LEU A 256 -16.92 9.45 2.48
N ARG A 257 -17.51 8.41 3.08
CA ARG A 257 -18.33 8.50 4.29
C ARG A 257 -17.69 7.69 5.41
N PHE A 258 -16.45 8.03 5.76
CA PHE A 258 -15.83 7.58 6.99
C PHE A 258 -16.19 8.55 8.10
N ARG A 259 -17.41 8.46 8.65
CA ARG A 259 -17.77 9.27 9.81
C ARG A 259 -17.34 8.54 11.07
N ASN A 260 -16.38 9.13 11.79
CA ASN A 260 -16.04 8.83 13.19
C ASN A 260 -15.87 7.34 13.47
N THR A 261 -14.95 6.71 12.74
CA THR A 261 -14.79 5.27 12.75
C THR A 261 -13.68 4.82 13.69
N ASN A 262 -13.98 3.78 14.45
CA ASN A 262 -13.08 3.07 15.32
C ASN A 262 -11.98 2.40 14.46
N ILE A 263 -10.81 3.05 14.31
CA ILE A 263 -9.72 2.50 13.49
C ILE A 263 -9.22 1.16 14.05
N ALA A 264 -9.31 0.95 15.37
CA ALA A 264 -9.00 -0.34 15.97
C ALA A 264 -9.93 -1.45 15.48
N GLU A 265 -11.22 -1.15 15.26
CA GLU A 265 -12.15 -2.10 14.65
C GLU A 265 -11.81 -2.36 13.18
N TYR A 266 -11.42 -1.34 12.42
CA TYR A 266 -10.98 -1.54 11.03
C TYR A 266 -9.73 -2.40 10.93
N ARG A 267 -8.78 -2.24 11.85
CA ARG A 267 -7.60 -3.11 11.96
C ARG A 267 -7.98 -4.58 12.13
N LYS A 268 -8.93 -4.87 13.03
CA LYS A 268 -9.49 -6.22 13.23
C LYS A 268 -10.18 -6.73 11.96
N ILE A 269 -11.01 -5.90 11.32
CA ILE A 269 -11.68 -6.24 10.06
C ILE A 269 -10.66 -6.56 8.96
N MET A 270 -9.63 -5.72 8.77
CA MET A 270 -8.58 -5.94 7.78
C MET A 270 -7.83 -7.25 8.03
N MET A 271 -7.55 -7.58 9.29
CA MET A 271 -6.91 -8.85 9.66
C MET A 271 -7.75 -10.04 9.25
N LEU A 272 -9.04 -10.03 9.54
CA LEU A 272 -9.97 -11.09 9.13
C LEU A 272 -10.11 -11.14 7.60
N GLU A 273 -10.24 -10.00 6.92
CA GLU A 273 -10.34 -9.92 5.46
C GLU A 273 -9.11 -10.52 4.77
N ILE A 274 -7.90 -10.24 5.28
CA ILE A 274 -6.65 -10.81 4.77
C ILE A 274 -6.62 -12.32 5.03
N TYR A 275 -6.93 -12.75 6.26
CA TYR A 275 -6.94 -14.17 6.63
C TYR A 275 -7.93 -14.99 5.78
N GLU A 276 -9.13 -14.45 5.57
CA GLU A 276 -10.20 -15.05 4.77
C GLU A 276 -10.00 -14.85 3.25
N LYS A 277 -9.08 -13.96 2.84
CA LYS A 277 -8.85 -13.53 1.44
C LYS A 277 -10.11 -12.96 0.79
N CYS A 278 -10.90 -12.20 1.55
CA CYS A 278 -12.19 -11.69 1.11
C CYS A 278 -12.48 -10.32 1.74
N LEU A 279 -12.66 -9.28 0.91
CA LEU A 279 -13.08 -7.96 1.37
C LEU A 279 -14.56 -7.95 1.73
N ARG A 280 -14.87 -7.45 2.93
CA ARG A 280 -16.24 -7.22 3.40
C ARG A 280 -16.76 -5.90 2.81
N GLY A 281 -18.04 -5.91 2.40
CA GLY A 281 -18.69 -4.83 1.63
C GLY A 281 -19.10 -3.60 2.41
#